data_AF-A0A1B6L019-F1
#
_entry.id   AF-A0A1B6L019-F1
#
_cell.length_a   1.000
_cell.length_b   1.000
_cell.length_c   1.000
_cell.angle_alpha   90.00
_cell.angle_beta   90.00
_cell.angle_gamma   90.00
#
_symmetry.space_group_name_H-M   'P 1'
#
loop_
_entity.id
_entity.type
_entity.pdbx_description
1 polymer ?
#
loop_
_entity_poly.entity_id
_entity_poly.type
_entity_poly.pdbx_seq_one_letter_code
_entity_poly.pdbx_strand_id
1 'polypeptide(L)'
;LRSFGLVWSINSPTRVTHFSATAIHNVVSNLTDARVSVINTAISDHYGQQVIISGHEQKRDPINKKTIRDTWPTNIAPLNYLLSKESWSFLNFGDPVEQQIQNFETTFSFH
;
A
#
# COMPACT_ATOMS: atom_id res chain seq x y z
N LEU A 1 -4.51 -21.48 6.20
CA LEU A 1 -5.66 -20.78 5.58
C LEU A 1 -6.97 -21.54 5.81
N ARG A 2 -7.14 -22.75 5.26
CA ARG A 2 -8.39 -23.52 5.44
C ARG A 2 -8.75 -23.85 6.89
N SER A 3 -7.75 -24.14 7.73
CA SER A 3 -7.94 -24.37 9.18
C SER A 3 -8.51 -23.15 9.93
N PHE A 4 -8.40 -21.96 9.34
CA PHE A 4 -8.92 -20.69 9.87
C PHE A 4 -10.17 -20.21 9.11
N GLY A 5 -10.78 -21.06 8.27
CA GLY A 5 -11.92 -20.68 7.44
C GLY A 5 -11.59 -19.67 6.33
N LEU A 6 -10.31 -19.46 6.01
CA LEU A 6 -9.87 -18.52 4.98
C LEU A 6 -9.73 -19.22 3.62
N VAL A 7 -10.26 -18.56 2.59
CA VAL A 7 -10.21 -18.97 1.18
C VAL A 7 -9.27 -18.04 0.42
N TRP A 8 -8.41 -18.65 -0.40
CA TRP A 8 -7.54 -17.95 -1.33
C TRP A 8 -8.27 -17.73 -2.66
N SER A 9 -8.32 -16.49 -3.15
CA SER A 9 -9.19 -16.12 -4.27
C SER A 9 -8.46 -15.87 -5.60
N ILE A 10 -7.13 -15.81 -5.59
CA ILE A 10 -6.33 -15.48 -6.79
C ILE A 10 -5.83 -16.74 -7.48
N ASN A 11 -6.17 -16.92 -8.75
CA ASN A 11 -5.76 -18.07 -9.56
C ASN A 11 -5.12 -17.67 -10.90
N SER A 12 -4.76 -16.40 -11.06
CA SER A 12 -4.12 -15.85 -12.25
C SER A 12 -2.91 -14.98 -11.88
N PRO A 13 -2.01 -14.68 -12.82
CA PRO A 13 -0.92 -13.74 -12.59
C PRO A 13 -1.45 -12.36 -12.15
N THR A 14 -0.77 -11.76 -11.18
CA THR A 14 -1.07 -10.43 -10.64
C THR A 14 0.08 -9.45 -10.85
N ARG A 15 1.23 -9.96 -11.30
CA ARG A 15 2.35 -9.20 -11.81
C ARG A 15 2.76 -9.80 -13.15
N VAL A 16 2.78 -8.98 -14.19
CA VAL A 16 3.15 -9.38 -15.55
C VAL A 16 4.19 -8.40 -16.05
N THR A 17 5.39 -8.93 -16.28
CA THR A 17 6.51 -8.21 -16.91
C THR A 17 6.78 -8.81 -18.29
N HIS A 18 7.73 -8.25 -19.04
CA HIS A 18 8.15 -8.83 -20.31
C HIS A 18 8.69 -10.27 -20.17
N PHE A 19 9.28 -10.62 -19.03
CA PHE A 19 10.00 -11.89 -18.85
C PHE A 19 9.29 -12.88 -17.92
N SER A 20 8.27 -12.45 -17.17
CA SER A 20 7.64 -13.30 -16.15
C SER A 20 6.20 -12.87 -15.87
N ALA A 21 5.39 -13.87 -15.50
CA ALA A 21 4.03 -13.68 -15.01
C ALA A 21 3.89 -14.43 -13.67
N THR A 22 3.67 -13.71 -12.57
CA THR A 22 3.62 -14.29 -11.22
C THR A 22 2.38 -13.84 -10.46
N ALA A 23 1.88 -14.71 -9.58
CA ALA A 23 0.76 -14.44 -8.68
C ALA A 23 1.30 -14.12 -7.28
N ILE A 24 1.67 -12.86 -7.06
CA ILE A 24 2.31 -12.39 -5.81
C ILE A 24 1.41 -11.46 -4.97
N HIS A 25 0.30 -10.98 -5.54
CA HIS A 25 -0.72 -10.20 -4.82
C HIS A 25 -1.90 -11.12 -4.53
N ASN A 26 -2.40 -11.10 -3.30
CA ASN A 26 -3.35 -12.10 -2.84
C ASN A 26 -4.57 -11.45 -2.21
N VAL A 27 -5.73 -12.06 -2.45
CA VAL A 27 -6.97 -11.75 -1.74
C VAL A 27 -7.36 -13.00 -0.97
N VAL A 28 -7.35 -12.89 0.36
CA VAL A 28 -7.64 -13.97 1.29
C VAL A 28 -8.77 -13.50 2.21
N SER A 29 -9.86 -14.27 2.27
CA SER A 29 -11.04 -13.90 3.04
C SER A 29 -11.82 -15.13 3.50
N ASN A 30 -12.59 -15.00 4.57
CA ASN A 30 -13.61 -15.97 5.01
C ASN A 30 -15.02 -15.61 4.51
N LEU A 31 -15.17 -14.54 3.72
CA LEU A 31 -16.44 -14.11 3.15
C LEU A 31 -16.83 -15.01 1.97
N THR A 32 -18.02 -15.60 2.04
CA THR A 32 -18.55 -16.52 1.02
C THR A 32 -19.16 -15.81 -0.20
N ASP A 33 -19.41 -14.51 -0.08
CA ASP A 33 -20.01 -13.63 -1.07
C ASP A 33 -19.00 -12.64 -1.70
N ALA A 34 -17.72 -12.87 -1.45
CA ALA A 34 -16.64 -12.15 -2.11
C ALA A 34 -16.37 -12.73 -3.49
N ARG A 35 -16.42 -11.89 -4.53
CA ARG A 35 -15.96 -12.19 -5.88
C ARG A 35 -14.72 -11.38 -6.19
N VAL A 36 -13.67 -12.04 -6.67
CA VAL A 36 -12.39 -11.41 -6.97
C VAL A 36 -12.09 -11.52 -8.46
N SER A 37 -11.70 -10.42 -9.07
CA SER A 37 -11.24 -10.37 -10.46
C SER A 37 -9.92 -9.62 -10.56
N VAL A 38 -9.01 -10.16 -11.36
CA VAL A 38 -7.75 -9.49 -11.70
C VAL A 38 -7.94 -8.68 -12.97
N ILE A 39 -7.57 -7.40 -12.92
CA ILE A 39 -7.82 -6.41 -13.98
C ILE A 39 -6.48 -5.85 -14.46
N ASN A 40 -6.21 -5.97 -15.76
CA ASN A 40 -5.09 -5.27 -16.36
C ASN A 40 -5.43 -3.77 -16.45
N THR A 41 -4.74 -2.96 -15.65
CA THR A 41 -4.94 -1.51 -15.60
C THR A 41 -4.15 -0.76 -16.69
N ALA A 42 -3.28 -1.44 -17.43
CA ALA A 42 -2.41 -0.91 -18.48
C ALA A 42 -1.45 0.23 -18.05
N ILE A 43 -1.35 0.52 -16.75
CA ILE A 43 -0.52 1.61 -16.19
C ILE A 43 0.60 1.11 -15.27
N SER A 44 0.67 -0.21 -15.01
CA SER A 44 1.67 -0.84 -14.13
C SER A 44 1.92 -2.29 -14.58
N ASP A 45 3.09 -2.84 -14.24
CA ASP A 45 3.38 -4.27 -14.33
C ASP A 45 2.61 -5.08 -13.27
N HIS A 46 1.93 -4.43 -12.33
CA HIS A 46 1.05 -5.02 -11.35
C HIS A 46 -0.41 -4.86 -11.81
N TYR A 47 -1.12 -5.97 -11.99
CA TYR A 47 -2.55 -5.94 -12.32
C TYR A 47 -3.35 -5.56 -11.07
N GLY A 48 -4.37 -4.73 -11.27
CA GLY A 48 -5.32 -4.37 -10.24
C GLY A 48 -6.16 -5.57 -9.79
N GLN A 49 -6.66 -5.54 -8.57
CA GLN A 49 -7.53 -6.56 -8.02
C GLN A 49 -8.84 -5.89 -7.57
N GLN A 50 -9.94 -6.29 -8.18
CA GLN A 50 -11.27 -5.84 -7.78
C GLN A 50 -11.92 -6.92 -6.93
N VAL A 51 -12.41 -6.51 -5.76
CA VAL A 51 -13.16 -7.36 -4.84
C VAL A 51 -14.56 -6.81 -4.72
N ILE A 52 -15.56 -7.60 -5.08
CA ILE A 52 -16.98 -7.27 -4.93
C ILE A 52 -17.52 -8.12 -3.80
N ILE A 53 -18.00 -7.48 -2.74
CA ILE A 53 -18.63 -8.13 -1.58
C ILE A 53 -20.12 -7.77 -1.62
N SER A 54 -20.98 -8.79 -1.70
CA SER A 54 -22.44 -8.59 -1.77
C SER A 54 -23.09 -8.88 -0.42
N GLY A 55 -24.23 -8.26 -0.10
CA GLY A 55 -25.02 -8.65 1.09
C GLY A 55 -24.49 -8.15 2.44
N HIS A 56 -23.43 -7.34 2.46
CA HIS A 56 -22.92 -6.69 3.67
C HIS A 56 -23.17 -5.18 3.61
N GLU A 57 -23.84 -4.64 4.63
CA GLU A 57 -23.83 -3.20 4.85
C GLU A 57 -22.46 -2.80 5.37
N GLN A 58 -21.77 -1.97 4.58
CA GLN A 58 -20.51 -1.38 5.02
C GLN A 58 -20.81 -0.41 6.15
N LYS A 59 -20.66 -0.84 7.40
CA LYS A 59 -20.59 0.09 8.54
C LYS A 59 -19.38 0.97 8.31
N ARG A 60 -19.62 2.17 7.79
CA ARG A 60 -18.56 3.18 7.67
C ARG A 60 -18.26 3.65 9.08
N ASP A 61 -17.04 3.36 9.52
CA ASP A 61 -16.49 4.07 10.67
C ASP A 61 -16.58 5.58 10.41
N PRO A 62 -16.68 6.40 11.47
CA PRO A 62 -16.61 7.84 11.34
C PRO A 62 -15.43 8.22 10.44
N ILE A 63 -15.65 9.16 9.52
CA ILE A 63 -14.60 9.64 8.63
C ILE A 63 -13.46 10.19 9.49
N ASN A 64 -12.39 9.42 9.62
CA ASN A 64 -11.14 9.90 10.18
C ASN A 64 -10.55 10.89 9.18
N LYS A 65 -10.85 12.17 9.39
CA LYS A 65 -10.25 13.26 8.63
C LYS A 65 -8.75 13.25 8.95
N LYS A 66 -7.94 12.86 7.96
CA LYS A 66 -6.50 13.04 8.01
C LYS A 66 -6.15 14.26 7.18
N THR A 67 -5.33 15.13 7.72
CA THR A 67 -4.66 16.17 6.94
C THR A 67 -3.60 15.47 6.10
N ILE A 68 -3.83 15.37 4.79
CA ILE A 68 -2.80 14.93 3.85
C ILE A 68 -2.02 16.17 3.38
N ARG A 69 -0.71 16.04 3.23
CA ARG A 69 0.10 17.08 2.59
C ARG A 69 -0.27 17.15 1.11
N ASP A 70 -0.30 18.36 0.56
CA ASP A 70 -0.59 18.59 -0.83
C ASP A 70 0.58 18.11 -1.72
N THR A 71 0.42 16.95 -2.36
CA THR A 71 1.43 16.32 -3.22
C THR A 71 1.26 16.63 -4.70
N TRP A 72 0.63 17.75 -5.07
CA TRP A 72 0.54 18.17 -6.47
C TRP A 72 1.94 18.21 -7.12
N PRO A 73 2.06 17.95 -8.44
CA PRO A 73 3.36 17.91 -9.12
C PRO A 73 4.23 19.15 -8.89
N THR A 74 3.60 20.31 -8.68
CA THR A 74 4.25 21.58 -8.35
C THR A 74 4.91 21.59 -6.98
N ASN A 75 4.41 20.79 -6.03
CA ASN A 75 4.91 20.69 -4.65
C ASN A 75 5.95 19.57 -4.49
N ILE A 76 6.01 18.63 -5.46
CA ILE A 76 7.01 17.55 -5.47
C ILE A 76 8.43 18.10 -5.65
N ALA A 77 8.62 19.08 -6.54
CA ALA A 77 9.95 19.65 -6.77
C ALA A 77 10.51 20.37 -5.52
N PRO A 78 9.74 21.24 -4.82
CA PRO A 78 10.13 21.78 -3.53
C PRO A 78 10.38 20.71 -2.46
N LEU A 79 9.52 19.69 -2.37
CA LEU A 79 9.70 18.59 -1.41
C LEU A 79 11.01 17.84 -1.66
N ASN A 80 11.29 17.44 -2.90
CA ASN A 80 12.54 16.76 -3.27
C ASN A 80 13.76 17.64 -3.00
N TYR A 81 13.66 18.94 -3.27
CA TYR A 81 14.73 19.88 -2.94
C TYR A 81 15.01 19.90 -1.44
N LEU A 82 13.98 20.03 -0.60
CA LEU A 82 14.13 20.02 0.86
C LEU A 82 14.72 18.69 1.36
N LEU A 83 14.18 17.55 0.89
CA LEU A 83 14.71 16.22 1.24
C LEU A 83 16.18 16.02 0.84
N SER A 84 16.62 16.68 -0.25
CA SER A 84 18.03 16.62 -0.68
C SER A 84 18.99 17.40 0.22
N LYS A 85 18.46 18.29 1.08
CA LYS A 85 19.26 19.07 2.05
C LYS A 85 19.43 18.36 3.38
N GLU A 86 18.61 17.34 3.64
CA GLU A 86 18.74 16.53 4.85
C GLU A 86 20.00 15.66 4.78
N SER A 87 20.75 15.60 5.89
CA SER A 87 21.97 14.79 5.97
C SER A 87 21.68 13.30 6.07
N TRP A 88 20.47 12.93 6.50
CA TRP A 88 20.03 11.56 6.79
C TRP A 88 20.97 10.81 7.77
N SER A 89 21.81 11.53 8.51
CA SER A 89 22.84 10.96 9.37
C SER A 89 22.31 10.17 10.57
N PHE A 90 21.01 10.27 10.84
CA PHE A 90 20.29 9.53 11.87
C PHE A 90 19.76 8.16 11.39
N LEU A 91 19.87 7.83 10.10
CA LEU A 91 19.54 6.51 9.57
C LEU A 91 20.67 5.54 9.90
N ASN A 92 20.59 4.90 11.07
CA ASN A 92 21.50 3.86 11.48
C ASN A 92 20.87 2.48 11.25
N PHE A 93 21.48 1.66 10.39
CA PHE A 93 21.00 0.31 10.06
C PHE A 93 21.02 -0.66 11.25
N GLY A 94 21.66 -0.30 12.37
CA GLY A 94 21.67 -1.08 13.60
C GLY A 94 20.46 -0.84 14.52
N ASP A 95 19.67 0.21 14.30
CA ASP A 95 18.58 0.57 15.20
C ASP A 95 17.29 -0.23 14.91
N PRO A 96 16.45 -0.51 15.93
CA PRO A 96 15.11 -1.07 15.73
C PRO A 96 14.25 -0.21 14.79
N VAL A 97 13.35 -0.85 14.05
CA VAL A 97 12.49 -0.21 13.04
C VAL A 97 11.68 0.94 13.64
N GLU A 98 11.14 0.76 14.84
CA GLU A 98 10.35 1.75 15.56
C GLU A 98 11.16 3.02 15.87
N GLN A 99 12.42 2.84 16.24
CA GLN A 99 13.33 3.95 16.52
C GLN A 99 13.72 4.70 15.25
N GLN A 100 13.92 3.98 14.13
CA GLN A 100 14.18 4.60 12.83
C GLN A 100 12.99 5.45 12.35
N ILE A 101 11.76 4.95 12.54
CA ILE A 101 10.53 5.69 12.22
C ILE A 101 10.41 6.96 13.09
N GLN A 102 10.67 6.83 14.40
CA GLN A 102 10.63 7.98 15.30
C GLN A 102 11.66 9.06 14.94
N ASN A 103 12.88 8.65 14.57
CA ASN A 103 13.94 9.58 14.14
C ASN A 103 13.56 10.29 12.83
N PHE A 104 12.95 9.56 11.89
CA PHE A 104 12.41 10.14 10.66
C PHE A 104 11.34 11.20 10.96
N GLU A 105 10.35 10.88 11.81
CA GLU A 105 9.29 11.84 12.18
C GLU A 105 9.84 13.08 12.89
N THR A 106 10.83 12.90 13.77
CA THR A 106 11.47 13.99 14.52
C THR A 106 12.18 14.98 13.58
N THR A 107 12.78 14.48 12.48
CA THR A 107 13.44 15.31 11.47
C THR A 107 12.50 16.35 10.85
N PHE A 108 11.22 16.01 10.70
CA PHE A 108 10.21 16.90 10.13
C PHE A 108 9.39 17.67 11.18
N SER A 109 9.73 17.55 12.46
CA SER A 109 8.98 18.17 13.56
C SER A 109 9.50 19.56 13.96
N PHE A 110 10.66 19.99 13.45
CA PHE A 110 11.31 21.26 13.82
C PHE A 110 11.52 22.24 12.63
N HIS A 111 10.69 22.14 11.60
CA HIS A 111 10.65 23.09 10.48
C HIS A 111 9.31 23.81 10.36
#